data_AF-A0A1G6NG00-F1
#
_entry.id   AF-A0A1G6NG00-F1
#
_cell.length_a   1.000
_cell.length_b   1.000
_cell.length_c   1.000
_cell.angle_alpha   90.00
_cell.angle_beta   90.00
_cell.angle_gamma   90.00
#
_symmetry.space_group_name_H-M   'P 1'
#
loop_
_entity.id
_entity.type
_entity.pdbx_description
1 polymer ?
#
loop_
_entity_poly.entity_id
_entity_poly.type
_entity_poly.pdbx_seq_one_letter_code
_entity_poly.pdbx_strand_id
1 'polypeptide(L)'
;MSSLGTRHVTNGVVYPTIRVASHPGKLLMGVYDGTGAYVEDTVLDRRSGEQGFPVPPGLFPDIADGEASEAIYAGPLYYHFGHFLLESLARAWYARGRPDLPLVWAGAHSWEDPKLRPWQHEILELLGLENPTRVLNGPTRYERLHVPDIGYRYDDRFHPEHAAFMAGYDGPPQDPGQRLWLSRSKLASDARDLFAGPTEQRLAAAGWTIVHPESLGVRDQLDHLARASVVAGEEGSAFHTLMLLKDVTGKRFHILRRHGEEHRNMHTVGDARGVDQTFHTLEHERVLRAEGRVVSKLNPSSSEILDLLQVSVPPARATRPSRADEAALQALERLGPNSLLDTGSASPTVVLGSSAAVRVTVNPHFDDDPRAHVASGVAFFELDLATYVEHFHDRPQRFDVVRLSGSSFEDLMRAFRATKRLGHPETTWMLGIGEVAARAALAIQSGHPHHVARRVLVGRTPLYIARRRPGKLWREASVAELSGSEVARQTRWLPLGRLRRLHRQDPS
;
A
#
# COMPACT_ATOMS: atom_id res chain seq x y z
N MET A 1 20.21 -32.43 -0.18
CA MET A 1 21.17 -31.52 -0.86
C MET A 1 22.55 -31.85 -0.33
N SER A 2 23.60 -31.73 -1.15
CA SER A 2 24.98 -31.76 -0.65
C SER A 2 25.23 -30.57 0.27
N SER A 3 26.15 -30.69 1.22
CA SER A 3 26.56 -29.57 2.07
C SER A 3 27.11 -28.41 1.24
N LEU A 4 27.02 -27.18 1.75
CA LEU A 4 27.60 -26.02 1.09
C LEU A 4 29.14 -26.12 1.16
N GLY A 5 29.79 -25.93 0.01
CA GLY A 5 31.24 -25.91 -0.12
C GLY A 5 31.80 -24.49 -0.26
N THR A 6 33.14 -24.41 -0.33
CA THR A 6 33.86 -23.17 -0.64
C THR A 6 35.00 -23.47 -1.58
N ARG A 7 35.14 -22.67 -2.64
CA ARG A 7 36.29 -22.69 -3.54
C ARG A 7 37.34 -21.69 -3.07
N HIS A 8 38.61 -22.08 -3.14
CA HIS A 8 39.74 -21.19 -2.86
C HIS A 8 40.38 -20.79 -4.19
N VAL A 9 40.39 -19.49 -4.46
CA VAL A 9 40.88 -18.91 -5.72
C VAL A 9 42.16 -18.15 -5.43
N THR A 10 43.26 -18.58 -6.04
CA THR A 10 44.56 -17.89 -5.95
C THR A 10 44.59 -16.70 -6.92
N ASN A 11 45.06 -15.55 -6.44
CA ASN A 11 45.06 -14.28 -7.20
C ASN A 11 43.68 -13.94 -7.78
N GLY A 12 42.64 -14.14 -6.98
CA GLY A 12 41.26 -13.93 -7.38
C GLY A 12 40.95 -12.44 -7.56
N VAL A 13 40.38 -12.07 -8.71
CA VAL A 13 39.94 -10.69 -9.01
C VAL A 13 38.43 -10.62 -8.93
N VAL A 14 37.92 -9.79 -8.02
CA VAL A 14 36.49 -9.50 -7.89
C VAL A 14 36.16 -8.27 -8.72
N TYR A 15 35.26 -8.42 -9.69
CA TYR A 15 34.71 -7.29 -10.42
C TYR A 15 33.44 -6.76 -9.72
N PRO A 16 33.30 -5.42 -9.61
CA PRO A 16 32.06 -4.82 -9.16
C PRO A 16 30.94 -5.06 -10.18
N THR A 17 29.72 -4.71 -9.82
CA THR A 17 28.60 -4.67 -10.76
C THR A 17 28.73 -3.47 -11.70
N ILE A 18 28.74 -3.75 -13.00
CA ILE A 18 29.09 -2.83 -14.06
C ILE A 18 27.97 -2.76 -15.09
N ARG A 19 27.61 -1.55 -15.47
CA ARG A 19 26.74 -1.26 -16.62
C ARG A 19 27.44 -0.26 -17.52
N VAL A 20 27.66 -0.64 -18.77
CA VAL A 20 28.35 0.20 -19.75
C VAL A 20 27.61 0.21 -21.07
N ALA A 21 27.74 1.31 -21.82
CA ALA A 21 27.08 1.48 -23.11
C ALA A 21 27.51 0.44 -24.16
N SER A 22 28.73 -0.10 -24.05
CA SER A 22 29.23 -1.14 -24.96
C SER A 22 28.55 -2.50 -24.79
N HIS A 23 27.85 -2.72 -23.67
CA HIS A 23 27.14 -3.96 -23.34
C HIS A 23 25.73 -3.63 -22.82
N PRO A 24 24.87 -3.05 -23.67
CA PRO A 24 23.57 -2.54 -23.24
C PRO A 24 22.70 -3.68 -22.67
N GLY A 25 22.02 -3.40 -21.57
CA GLY A 25 21.12 -4.35 -20.90
C GLY A 25 21.82 -5.47 -20.12
N LYS A 26 23.17 -5.54 -20.11
CA LYS A 26 23.91 -6.52 -19.32
C LYS A 26 24.37 -5.92 -17.99
N LEU A 27 24.17 -6.67 -16.91
CA LEU A 27 24.83 -6.44 -15.63
C LEU A 27 26.13 -7.26 -15.60
N LEU A 28 27.26 -6.61 -15.89
CA LEU A 28 28.56 -7.28 -15.90
C LEU A 28 29.10 -7.38 -14.47
N MET A 29 29.67 -8.53 -14.10
CA MET A 29 30.29 -8.78 -12.78
C MET A 29 31.05 -10.12 -12.80
N GLY A 30 31.53 -10.56 -11.64
CA GLY A 30 32.05 -11.92 -11.45
C GLY A 30 33.43 -11.95 -10.83
N VAL A 31 33.91 -13.15 -10.56
CA VAL A 31 35.24 -13.42 -10.03
C VAL A 31 36.07 -14.15 -11.09
N TYR A 32 37.34 -13.79 -11.19
CA TYR A 32 38.31 -14.42 -12.08
C TYR A 32 39.49 -14.93 -11.26
N ASP A 33 40.11 -16.02 -11.69
CA ASP A 33 41.32 -16.54 -11.05
C ASP A 33 42.60 -15.86 -11.58
N GLY A 34 43.75 -16.22 -11.00
CA GLY A 34 45.05 -15.69 -11.38
C GLY A 34 45.48 -15.97 -12.83
N THR A 35 44.79 -16.86 -13.55
CA THR A 35 45.02 -17.11 -14.99
C THR A 35 44.12 -16.27 -15.89
N GLY A 36 43.17 -15.53 -15.30
CA GLY A 36 42.16 -14.78 -16.01
C GLY A 36 40.94 -15.63 -16.41
N ALA A 37 40.79 -16.84 -15.87
CA ALA A 37 39.60 -17.66 -16.11
C ALA A 37 38.45 -17.25 -15.18
N TYR A 38 37.23 -17.20 -15.72
CA TYR A 38 36.03 -16.92 -14.94
C TYR A 38 35.73 -18.06 -13.95
N VAL A 39 35.46 -17.69 -12.70
CA VAL A 39 35.05 -18.62 -11.65
C VAL A 39 33.53 -18.76 -11.71
N GLU A 40 33.05 -19.95 -12.09
CA GLU A 40 31.62 -20.26 -12.25
C GLU A 40 30.78 -19.90 -11.03
N ASP A 41 29.49 -19.64 -11.22
CA ASP A 41 28.55 -19.25 -10.16
C ASP A 41 29.02 -18.04 -9.33
N THR A 42 29.68 -17.04 -9.93
CA THR A 42 30.04 -15.79 -9.22
C THR A 42 29.38 -14.54 -9.82
N VAL A 43 28.59 -14.70 -10.87
CA VAL A 43 27.65 -13.68 -11.35
C VAL A 43 26.33 -13.73 -10.58
N LEU A 44 25.52 -12.69 -10.75
CA LEU A 44 24.14 -12.65 -10.26
C LEU A 44 23.33 -13.78 -10.93
N ASP A 45 23.02 -14.82 -10.17
CA ASP A 45 22.26 -15.97 -10.64
C ASP A 45 20.83 -15.95 -10.06
N ARG A 46 19.87 -15.62 -10.92
CA ARG A 46 18.44 -15.62 -10.60
C ARG A 46 17.69 -16.54 -11.53
N ARG A 47 16.68 -17.23 -11.00
CA ARG A 47 15.71 -17.96 -11.83
C ARG A 47 14.78 -17.02 -12.60
N SER A 48 14.47 -15.86 -12.03
CA SER A 48 13.62 -14.84 -12.65
C SER A 48 14.20 -13.43 -12.49
N GLY A 49 13.83 -12.54 -13.40
CA GLY A 49 14.36 -11.17 -13.45
C GLY A 49 15.73 -11.07 -14.11
N GLU A 50 16.50 -10.05 -13.73
CA GLU A 50 17.82 -9.79 -14.29
C GLU A 50 18.85 -10.87 -13.94
N GLN A 51 19.71 -11.23 -14.90
CA GLN A 51 20.87 -12.09 -14.70
C GLN A 51 22.17 -11.30 -14.88
N GLY A 52 23.21 -11.75 -14.18
CA GLY A 52 24.56 -11.25 -14.31
C GLY A 52 25.34 -11.94 -15.43
N PHE A 53 26.33 -11.25 -15.97
CA PHE A 53 27.21 -11.75 -17.01
C PHE A 53 28.68 -11.55 -16.61
N PRO A 54 29.58 -12.49 -16.94
CA PRO A 54 31.01 -12.30 -16.72
C PRO A 54 31.51 -11.03 -17.42
N VAL A 55 32.38 -10.26 -16.75
CA VAL A 55 33.06 -9.11 -17.36
C VAL A 55 33.92 -9.55 -18.55
N PRO A 56 33.75 -8.98 -19.76
CA PRO A 56 34.61 -9.28 -20.88
C PRO A 56 36.08 -8.95 -20.55
N PRO A 57 37.05 -9.82 -20.91
CA PRO A 57 38.46 -9.55 -20.70
C PRO A 57 38.88 -8.19 -21.27
N GLY A 58 39.69 -7.45 -20.50
CA GLY A 58 40.23 -6.15 -20.91
C GLY A 58 39.27 -4.96 -20.83
N LEU A 59 37.99 -5.16 -20.49
CA LEU A 59 37.03 -4.05 -20.36
C LEU A 59 37.35 -3.10 -19.20
N PHE A 60 37.92 -3.64 -18.12
CA PHE A 60 38.39 -2.91 -16.94
C PHE A 60 39.78 -3.45 -16.56
N PRO A 61 40.86 -2.95 -17.18
CA PRO A 61 42.20 -3.50 -17.03
C PRO A 61 42.90 -3.06 -15.74
N ASP A 62 42.46 -1.94 -15.15
CA ASP A 62 43.02 -1.41 -13.92
C ASP A 62 42.50 -2.23 -12.73
N ILE A 63 43.40 -3.06 -12.19
CA ILE A 63 43.12 -3.94 -11.05
C ILE A 63 43.96 -3.46 -9.87
N ALA A 64 43.29 -3.10 -8.78
CA ALA A 64 43.95 -2.74 -7.53
C ALA A 64 44.09 -3.98 -6.63
N ASP A 65 45.10 -3.99 -5.78
CA ASP A 65 45.21 -5.00 -4.73
C ASP A 65 44.34 -4.63 -3.54
N GLY A 66 43.67 -5.63 -2.96
CA GLY A 66 42.94 -5.45 -1.71
C GLY A 66 43.88 -5.09 -0.56
N GLU A 67 43.37 -4.32 0.41
CA GLU A 67 44.12 -3.96 1.62
C GLU A 67 44.60 -5.19 2.41
N ALA A 68 43.84 -6.28 2.35
CA ALA A 68 44.22 -7.58 2.87
C ALA A 68 44.52 -8.54 1.71
N SER A 69 45.47 -9.45 1.90
CA SER A 69 45.82 -10.47 0.90
C SER A 69 44.77 -11.59 0.79
N GLU A 70 44.00 -11.84 1.85
CA GLU A 70 42.99 -12.90 1.92
C GLU A 70 41.61 -12.33 2.25
N ALA A 71 40.55 -12.82 1.59
CA ALA A 71 39.19 -12.30 1.74
C ALA A 71 38.10 -13.34 1.42
N ILE A 72 36.86 -13.09 1.86
CA ILE A 72 35.67 -13.89 1.57
C ILE A 72 34.74 -13.13 0.63
N TYR A 73 34.43 -13.69 -0.53
CA TYR A 73 33.47 -13.12 -1.47
C TYR A 73 32.03 -13.33 -1.00
N ALA A 74 31.31 -12.23 -0.76
CA ALA A 74 29.94 -12.23 -0.27
C ALA A 74 28.88 -12.25 -1.38
N GLY A 75 29.23 -11.80 -2.60
CA GLY A 75 28.29 -11.59 -3.69
C GLY A 75 28.06 -10.10 -4.02
N PRO A 76 27.00 -9.76 -4.78
CA PRO A 76 26.63 -8.38 -5.07
C PRO A 76 26.02 -7.67 -3.85
N LEU A 77 26.32 -6.38 -3.67
CA LEU A 77 25.68 -5.56 -2.64
C LEU A 77 24.40 -4.89 -3.17
N TYR A 78 23.32 -4.99 -2.42
CA TYR A 78 22.08 -4.24 -2.64
C TYR A 78 21.71 -3.37 -1.44
N TYR A 79 21.29 -2.14 -1.71
CA TYR A 79 20.69 -1.25 -0.71
C TYR A 79 19.18 -1.42 -0.54
N HIS A 80 18.56 -2.30 -1.32
CA HIS A 80 17.16 -2.69 -1.13
C HIS A 80 17.09 -3.81 -0.09
N PHE A 81 16.32 -3.61 0.98
CA PHE A 81 16.23 -4.50 2.14
C PHE A 81 16.06 -5.98 1.77
N GLY A 82 15.07 -6.28 0.91
CA GLY A 82 14.84 -7.65 0.46
C GLY A 82 16.00 -8.24 -0.33
N HIS A 83 16.61 -7.47 -1.24
CA HIS A 83 17.73 -7.98 -2.05
C HIS A 83 19.01 -8.15 -1.23
N PHE A 84 19.17 -7.37 -0.16
CA PHE A 84 20.26 -7.59 0.79
C PHE A 84 20.13 -8.96 1.49
N LEU A 85 18.94 -9.25 2.04
CA LEU A 85 18.68 -10.53 2.70
C LEU A 85 18.79 -11.73 1.76
N LEU A 86 18.22 -11.62 0.56
CA LEU A 86 18.13 -12.74 -0.37
C LEU A 86 19.42 -12.97 -1.17
N GLU A 87 20.21 -11.93 -1.44
CA GLU A 87 21.29 -12.03 -2.44
C GLU A 87 22.63 -11.53 -1.92
N SER A 88 22.66 -10.42 -1.19
CA SER A 88 23.93 -9.93 -0.60
C SER A 88 24.42 -10.80 0.54
N LEU A 89 23.54 -11.51 1.23
CA LEU A 89 23.92 -12.45 2.30
C LEU A 89 24.05 -13.89 1.84
N ALA A 90 23.79 -14.19 0.56
CA ALA A 90 23.68 -15.56 0.05
C ALA A 90 24.93 -16.43 0.29
N ARG A 91 26.11 -15.83 0.50
CA ARG A 91 27.38 -16.52 0.79
C ARG A 91 27.94 -16.27 2.20
N ALA A 92 27.24 -15.47 3.00
CA ALA A 92 27.75 -14.97 4.28
C ALA A 92 27.85 -16.07 5.36
N TRP A 93 27.20 -17.22 5.16
CA TRP A 93 27.24 -18.38 6.07
C TRP A 93 28.66 -18.86 6.40
N TYR A 94 29.60 -18.71 5.46
CA TYR A 94 30.98 -19.16 5.61
C TYR A 94 31.82 -18.21 6.50
N ALA A 95 31.40 -16.95 6.63
CA ALA A 95 32.17 -15.90 7.28
C ALA A 95 32.18 -16.03 8.82
N ARG A 96 31.11 -16.56 9.42
CA ARG A 96 30.97 -16.71 10.88
C ARG A 96 32.11 -17.51 11.54
N GLY A 97 32.69 -18.48 10.83
CA GLY A 97 33.83 -19.27 11.32
C GLY A 97 35.20 -18.64 11.09
N ARG A 98 35.26 -17.43 10.50
CA ARG A 98 36.49 -16.74 10.05
C ARG A 98 36.41 -15.24 10.32
N PRO A 99 36.20 -14.81 11.58
CA PRO A 99 35.92 -13.41 11.91
C PRO A 99 37.03 -12.44 11.48
N ASP A 100 38.28 -12.91 11.39
CA ASP A 100 39.42 -12.05 11.00
C ASP A 100 39.50 -11.77 9.50
N LEU A 101 38.82 -12.56 8.66
CA LEU A 101 38.88 -12.36 7.21
C LEU A 101 37.86 -11.29 6.76
N PRO A 102 38.26 -10.37 5.87
CA PRO A 102 37.34 -9.38 5.35
C PRO A 102 36.25 -10.03 4.48
N LEU A 103 35.01 -9.61 4.71
CA LEU A 103 33.85 -9.98 3.91
C LEU A 103 33.64 -8.90 2.83
N VAL A 104 33.77 -9.29 1.57
CA VAL A 104 33.85 -8.36 0.43
C VAL A 104 32.63 -8.49 -0.48
N TRP A 105 31.97 -7.36 -0.75
CA TRP A 105 30.85 -7.31 -1.70
C TRP A 105 31.23 -6.60 -2.98
N ALA A 106 30.72 -7.11 -4.10
CA ALA A 106 30.69 -6.39 -5.37
C ALA A 106 29.61 -5.30 -5.32
N GLY A 107 30.00 -4.05 -5.06
CA GLY A 107 29.14 -2.88 -5.19
C GLY A 107 28.94 -2.47 -6.65
N ALA A 108 28.32 -1.32 -6.91
CA ALA A 108 28.27 -0.77 -8.28
C ALA A 108 29.54 0.02 -8.57
N HIS A 109 30.08 -0.16 -9.79
CA HIS A 109 31.29 0.56 -10.23
C HIS A 109 31.14 2.09 -10.23
N SER A 110 29.90 2.58 -10.32
CA SER A 110 29.57 4.00 -10.33
C SER A 110 29.36 4.58 -8.93
N TRP A 111 29.50 3.79 -7.86
CA TRP A 111 29.36 4.29 -6.50
C TRP A 111 30.63 5.01 -6.04
N GLU A 112 30.45 6.12 -5.34
CA GLU A 112 31.53 6.83 -4.66
C GLU A 112 31.53 6.45 -3.17
N ASP A 113 32.70 6.07 -2.63
CA ASP A 113 32.90 5.66 -1.23
C ASP A 113 31.77 4.76 -0.67
N PRO A 114 31.47 3.62 -1.32
CA PRO A 114 30.31 2.82 -0.94
C PRO A 114 30.50 2.18 0.44
N LYS A 115 29.46 2.31 1.27
CA LYS A 115 29.42 1.78 2.64
C LYS A 115 28.12 1.06 2.90
N LEU A 116 28.17 0.08 3.80
CA LEU A 116 26.96 -0.53 4.31
C LEU A 116 26.13 0.51 5.07
N ARG A 117 24.82 0.37 4.97
CA ARG A 117 23.85 1.19 5.71
C ARG A 117 23.76 0.70 7.16
N PRO A 118 23.31 1.55 8.11
CA PRO A 118 23.17 1.16 9.51
C PRO A 118 22.37 -0.14 9.72
N TRP A 119 21.24 -0.30 9.03
CA TRP A 119 20.42 -1.52 9.11
C TRP A 119 21.11 -2.76 8.49
N GLN A 120 22.05 -2.60 7.55
CA GLN A 120 22.82 -3.72 7.01
C GLN A 120 23.84 -4.19 8.05
N HIS A 121 24.52 -3.25 8.72
CA HIS A 121 25.39 -3.57 9.86
C HIS A 121 24.62 -4.27 10.99
N GLU A 122 23.45 -3.76 11.35
CA GLU A 122 22.58 -4.38 12.37
C GLU A 122 22.24 -5.84 12.02
N ILE A 123 21.96 -6.15 10.75
CA ILE A 123 21.73 -7.54 10.31
C ILE A 123 22.99 -8.39 10.44
N LEU A 124 24.17 -7.87 10.08
CA LEU A 124 25.43 -8.61 10.24
C LEU A 124 25.71 -8.92 11.71
N GLU A 125 25.49 -7.96 12.61
CA GLU A 125 25.59 -8.14 14.06
C GLU A 125 24.62 -9.22 14.57
N LEU A 126 23.36 -9.19 14.12
CA LEU A 126 22.35 -10.19 14.46
C LEU A 126 22.73 -11.61 14.00
N LEU A 127 23.53 -11.73 12.94
CA LEU A 127 24.03 -13.00 12.41
C LEU A 127 25.37 -13.43 13.03
N GLY A 128 25.93 -12.62 13.96
CA GLY A 128 27.23 -12.87 14.57
C GLY A 128 28.40 -12.73 13.58
N LEU A 129 28.28 -11.83 12.60
CA LEU A 129 29.33 -11.53 11.64
C LEU A 129 30.11 -10.29 12.06
N GLU A 130 31.27 -10.51 12.68
CA GLU A 130 32.19 -9.46 13.15
C GLU A 130 33.29 -9.12 12.11
N ASN A 131 33.21 -9.73 10.92
CA ASN A 131 34.17 -9.59 9.84
C ASN A 131 34.39 -8.11 9.44
N PRO A 132 35.65 -7.71 9.14
CA PRO A 132 35.90 -6.44 8.47
C PRO A 132 35.12 -6.39 7.14
N THR A 133 34.28 -5.38 6.94
CA THR A 133 33.46 -5.28 5.72
C THR A 133 34.14 -4.42 4.67
N ARG A 134 34.09 -4.83 3.39
CA ARG A 134 34.54 -4.03 2.25
C ARG A 134 33.51 -4.05 1.12
N VAL A 135 33.27 -2.89 0.51
CA VAL A 135 32.43 -2.76 -0.67
C VAL A 135 33.28 -2.30 -1.83
N LEU A 136 33.32 -3.09 -2.89
CA LEU A 136 34.18 -2.88 -4.03
C LEU A 136 33.41 -2.13 -5.13
N ASN A 137 33.97 -1.02 -5.60
CA ASN A 137 33.51 -0.28 -6.78
C ASN A 137 34.55 -0.30 -7.93
N GLY A 138 35.66 -1.00 -7.75
CA GLY A 138 36.67 -1.24 -8.79
C GLY A 138 37.14 -2.70 -8.79
N PRO A 139 37.71 -3.20 -9.90
CA PRO A 139 38.32 -4.53 -9.94
C PRO A 139 39.39 -4.65 -8.85
N THR A 140 39.23 -5.63 -7.97
CA THR A 140 40.10 -5.78 -6.79
C THR A 140 40.64 -7.20 -6.71
N ARG A 141 41.97 -7.34 -6.62
CA ARG A 141 42.67 -8.61 -6.51
C ARG A 141 42.96 -8.97 -5.05
N TYR A 142 42.77 -10.24 -4.74
CA TYR A 142 43.17 -10.86 -3.48
C TYR A 142 44.08 -12.05 -3.78
N GLU A 143 45.19 -12.21 -3.06
CA GLU A 143 46.09 -13.36 -3.23
C GLU A 143 45.36 -14.67 -2.95
N ARG A 144 44.45 -14.70 -1.98
CA ARG A 144 43.57 -15.83 -1.69
C ARG A 144 42.14 -15.35 -1.47
N LEU A 145 41.25 -15.68 -2.41
CA LEU A 145 39.83 -15.39 -2.31
C LEU A 145 39.05 -16.66 -2.01
N HIS A 146 38.27 -16.64 -0.93
CA HIS A 146 37.30 -17.69 -0.62
C HIS A 146 36.00 -17.36 -1.35
N VAL A 147 35.49 -18.29 -2.14
CA VAL A 147 34.24 -18.18 -2.88
C VAL A 147 33.28 -19.26 -2.37
N PRO A 148 32.47 -18.96 -1.32
CA PRO A 148 31.51 -19.91 -0.77
C PRO A 148 30.37 -20.16 -1.75
N ASP A 149 29.75 -21.33 -1.69
CA ASP A 149 28.56 -21.65 -2.49
C ASP A 149 27.37 -20.75 -2.16
N ILE A 150 26.47 -20.59 -3.14
CA ILE A 150 25.23 -19.82 -3.00
C ILE A 150 24.25 -20.56 -2.10
N GLY A 151 24.02 -20.01 -0.91
CA GLY A 151 23.06 -20.48 0.08
C GLY A 151 21.61 -20.08 -0.22
N TYR A 152 21.38 -18.92 -0.84
CA TYR A 152 20.06 -18.51 -1.35
C TYR A 152 20.15 -18.11 -2.82
N ARG A 153 19.33 -18.72 -3.68
CA ARG A 153 19.20 -18.39 -5.10
C ARG A 153 17.82 -17.80 -5.37
N TYR A 154 17.81 -16.60 -5.92
CA TYR A 154 16.60 -15.79 -6.11
C TYR A 154 15.53 -16.54 -6.91
N ASP A 155 14.32 -16.59 -6.33
CA ASP A 155 13.12 -17.23 -6.86
C ASP A 155 13.25 -18.75 -7.07
N ASP A 156 14.24 -19.40 -6.45
CA ASP A 156 14.58 -20.80 -6.72
C ASP A 156 14.79 -21.66 -5.46
N ARG A 157 15.81 -21.36 -4.65
CA ARG A 157 16.30 -22.27 -3.61
C ARG A 157 16.81 -21.54 -2.39
N PHE A 158 16.51 -22.08 -1.20
CA PHE A 158 17.13 -21.71 0.06
C PHE A 158 17.75 -22.95 0.72
N HIS A 159 19.08 -23.01 0.76
CA HIS A 159 19.81 -24.17 1.29
C HIS A 159 19.61 -24.31 2.81
N PRO A 160 19.35 -25.51 3.35
CA PRO A 160 19.10 -25.70 4.79
C PRO A 160 20.20 -25.17 5.71
N GLU A 161 21.47 -25.36 5.36
CA GLU A 161 22.61 -24.82 6.14
C GLU A 161 22.62 -23.28 6.15
N HIS A 162 22.28 -22.66 5.02
CA HIS A 162 22.18 -21.20 4.95
C HIS A 162 20.94 -20.69 5.69
N ALA A 163 19.81 -21.41 5.63
CA ALA A 163 18.61 -21.09 6.40
C ALA A 163 18.85 -21.18 7.91
N ALA A 164 19.60 -22.19 8.36
CA ALA A 164 20.01 -22.32 9.76
C ALA A 164 20.98 -21.20 10.18
N PHE A 165 21.87 -20.76 9.28
CA PHE A 165 22.73 -19.60 9.51
C PHE A 165 21.94 -18.30 9.62
N MET A 166 20.99 -18.06 8.72
CA MET A 166 20.18 -16.84 8.70
C MET A 166 19.31 -16.71 9.95
N ALA A 167 18.84 -17.82 10.50
CA ALA A 167 17.99 -17.90 11.69
C ALA A 167 18.72 -17.60 13.02
N GLY A 168 19.43 -16.46 13.07
CA GLY A 168 20.32 -16.08 14.16
C GLY A 168 19.65 -15.38 15.35
N TYR A 169 18.43 -14.87 15.20
CA TYR A 169 17.78 -14.05 16.22
C TYR A 169 16.79 -14.83 17.09
N ASP A 170 17.06 -14.93 18.39
CA ASP A 170 16.24 -15.70 19.35
C ASP A 170 14.95 -14.99 19.77
N GLY A 171 14.90 -13.66 19.66
CA GLY A 171 13.72 -12.83 19.93
C GLY A 171 13.02 -13.01 21.30
N PRO A 172 12.02 -12.18 21.60
CA PRO A 172 11.10 -12.40 22.71
C PRO A 172 10.18 -13.59 22.40
N PRO A 173 9.62 -14.25 23.44
CA PRO A 173 8.65 -15.31 23.23
C PRO A 173 7.40 -14.78 22.52
N GLN A 174 6.72 -15.68 21.83
CA GLN A 174 5.44 -15.37 21.20
C GLN A 174 4.38 -15.02 22.25
N ASP A 175 3.66 -13.91 22.05
CA ASP A 175 2.58 -13.46 22.91
C ASP A 175 1.25 -14.07 22.43
N PRO A 176 0.52 -14.83 23.29
CA PRO A 176 -0.70 -15.52 22.89
C PRO A 176 -1.74 -14.58 22.27
N GLY A 177 -2.16 -14.91 21.05
CA GLY A 177 -3.19 -14.14 20.33
C GLY A 177 -2.72 -12.82 19.73
N GLN A 178 -1.44 -12.44 19.86
CA GLN A 178 -0.92 -11.24 19.22
C GLN A 178 -0.90 -11.42 17.69
N ARG A 179 -1.41 -10.40 17.00
CA ARG A 179 -1.50 -10.31 15.54
C ARG A 179 -0.79 -9.06 15.05
N LEU A 180 -0.05 -9.17 13.97
CA LEU A 180 0.80 -8.12 13.42
C LEU A 180 0.37 -7.79 11.99
N TRP A 181 0.17 -6.50 11.71
CA TRP A 181 0.00 -5.98 10.36
C TRP A 181 1.27 -5.26 9.91
N LEU A 182 1.88 -5.74 8.84
CA LEU A 182 3.02 -5.13 8.16
C LEU A 182 2.52 -4.10 7.15
N SER A 183 2.44 -2.85 7.59
CA SER A 183 1.99 -1.73 6.79
C SER A 183 3.05 -1.25 5.81
N ARG A 184 2.58 -0.71 4.67
CA ARG A 184 3.37 0.02 3.66
C ARG A 184 2.95 1.49 3.54
N SER A 185 2.01 1.96 4.37
CA SER A 185 1.37 3.27 4.25
C SER A 185 2.26 4.46 4.61
N LYS A 186 3.49 4.23 5.09
CA LYS A 186 4.50 5.29 5.33
C LYS A 186 5.69 5.26 4.36
N LEU A 187 5.73 4.32 3.41
CA LEU A 187 6.75 4.32 2.35
C LEU A 187 6.64 5.60 1.50
N ALA A 188 7.78 6.22 1.20
CA ALA A 188 7.80 7.38 0.30
C ALA A 188 7.42 7.05 -1.15
N SER A 189 7.41 5.76 -1.50
CA SER A 189 7.06 5.24 -2.82
C SER A 189 5.56 4.99 -2.94
N ASP A 190 5.00 5.27 -4.12
CA ASP A 190 3.61 4.94 -4.46
C ASP A 190 3.38 3.44 -4.72
N ALA A 191 4.39 2.58 -4.58
CA ALA A 191 4.29 1.14 -4.80
C ALA A 191 3.59 0.41 -3.64
N ARG A 192 2.32 0.73 -3.39
CA ARG A 192 1.49 0.30 -2.26
C ARG A 192 0.00 0.55 -2.53
N ASP A 193 -0.85 0.12 -1.60
CA ASP A 193 -2.20 0.67 -1.48
C ASP A 193 -2.14 2.13 -1.01
N LEU A 194 -2.62 3.05 -1.85
CA LEU A 194 -2.64 4.48 -1.56
C LEU A 194 -3.75 4.89 -0.57
N PHE A 195 -4.64 3.95 -0.20
CA PHE A 195 -5.73 4.20 0.73
C PHE A 195 -5.81 3.17 1.87
N ALA A 196 -4.65 2.71 2.38
CA ALA A 196 -4.58 1.72 3.45
C ALA A 196 -5.07 2.20 4.84
N GLY A 197 -5.29 3.51 5.03
CA GLY A 197 -5.60 4.11 6.33
C GLY A 197 -6.84 3.53 7.04
N PRO A 198 -8.01 3.41 6.39
CA PRO A 198 -9.20 2.82 6.99
C PRO A 198 -8.97 1.36 7.44
N THR A 199 -8.24 0.57 6.65
CA THR A 199 -7.87 -0.81 7.00
C THR A 199 -7.02 -0.86 8.27
N GLU A 200 -5.97 -0.03 8.35
CA GLU A 200 -5.11 0.04 9.54
C GLU A 200 -5.88 0.47 10.79
N GLN A 201 -6.77 1.45 10.66
CA GLN A 201 -7.61 1.92 11.78
C GLN A 201 -8.51 0.79 12.31
N ARG A 202 -9.14 0.03 11.42
CA ARG A 202 -10.03 -1.07 11.84
C ARG A 202 -9.28 -2.28 12.38
N LEU A 203 -8.14 -2.63 11.79
CA LEU A 203 -7.26 -3.66 12.34
C LEU A 203 -6.77 -3.27 13.74
N ALA A 204 -6.32 -2.03 13.93
CA ALA A 204 -5.92 -1.52 15.24
C ALA A 204 -7.07 -1.58 16.26
N ALA A 205 -8.27 -1.16 15.87
CA ALA A 205 -9.47 -1.27 16.70
C ALA A 205 -9.83 -2.73 17.05
N ALA A 206 -9.47 -3.69 16.20
CA ALA A 206 -9.59 -5.13 16.43
C ALA A 206 -8.38 -5.76 17.16
N GLY A 207 -7.50 -4.93 17.74
CA GLY A 207 -6.37 -5.39 18.56
C GLY A 207 -5.16 -5.90 17.76
N TRP A 208 -5.07 -5.59 16.46
CA TRP A 208 -3.84 -5.85 15.70
C TRP A 208 -2.78 -4.80 16.03
N THR A 209 -1.53 -5.24 16.11
CA THR A 209 -0.37 -4.34 16.15
C THR A 209 -0.08 -3.88 14.72
N ILE A 210 -0.14 -2.57 14.46
CA ILE A 210 0.21 -1.98 13.15
C ILE A 210 1.68 -1.56 13.20
N VAL A 211 2.51 -2.13 12.32
CA VAL A 211 3.93 -1.79 12.21
C VAL A 211 4.22 -1.28 10.81
N HIS A 212 5.03 -0.21 10.74
CA HIS A 212 5.59 0.32 9.49
C HIS A 212 7.10 0.01 9.49
N PRO A 213 7.55 -1.12 8.91
CA PRO A 213 8.92 -1.61 9.08
C PRO A 213 10.01 -0.60 8.69
N GLU A 214 9.75 0.23 7.69
CA GLU A 214 10.64 1.29 7.21
C GLU A 214 10.95 2.37 8.26
N SER A 215 10.17 2.42 9.35
CA SER A 215 10.35 3.38 10.45
C SER A 215 11.03 2.78 11.69
N LEU A 216 11.43 1.51 11.64
CA LEU A 216 11.97 0.76 12.76
C LEU A 216 13.39 0.23 12.47
N GLY A 217 14.19 0.08 13.53
CA GLY A 217 15.41 -0.72 13.49
C GLY A 217 15.10 -2.19 13.21
N VAL A 218 16.08 -2.96 12.74
CA VAL A 218 15.85 -4.37 12.35
C VAL A 218 15.48 -5.22 13.57
N ARG A 219 16.10 -4.96 14.73
CA ARG A 219 15.77 -5.64 15.98
C ARG A 219 14.33 -5.39 16.41
N ASP A 220 13.84 -4.16 16.33
CA ASP A 220 12.45 -3.83 16.66
C ASP A 220 11.46 -4.52 15.71
N GLN A 221 11.80 -4.60 14.41
CA GLN A 221 11.01 -5.38 13.44
C GLN A 221 10.93 -6.86 13.83
N LEU A 222 12.06 -7.44 14.23
CA LEU A 222 12.14 -8.83 14.66
C LEU A 222 11.40 -9.08 15.97
N ASP A 223 11.46 -8.15 16.93
CA ASP A 223 10.71 -8.22 18.19
C ASP A 223 9.20 -8.30 17.95
N HIS A 224 8.67 -7.41 17.10
CA HIS A 224 7.26 -7.45 16.73
C HIS A 224 6.88 -8.75 16.02
N LEU A 225 7.75 -9.23 15.12
CA LEU A 225 7.53 -10.47 14.39
C LEU A 225 7.59 -11.72 15.30
N ALA A 226 8.51 -11.74 16.25
CA ALA A 226 8.70 -12.83 17.21
C ALA A 226 7.49 -12.97 18.15
N ARG A 227 6.92 -11.85 18.60
CA ARG A 227 5.74 -11.86 19.47
C ARG A 227 4.45 -12.30 18.77
N ALA A 228 4.32 -12.03 17.48
CA ALA A 228 3.08 -12.28 16.74
C ALA A 228 2.93 -13.75 16.30
N SER A 229 1.76 -14.32 16.53
CA SER A 229 1.37 -15.66 16.02
C SER A 229 0.73 -15.61 14.64
N VAL A 230 0.14 -14.46 14.28
CA VAL A 230 -0.44 -14.20 12.96
C VAL A 230 0.18 -12.91 12.44
N VAL A 231 0.70 -12.96 11.22
CA VAL A 231 1.33 -11.83 10.55
C VAL A 231 0.62 -11.62 9.22
N ALA A 232 0.15 -10.41 8.96
CA ALA A 232 -0.54 -10.08 7.73
C ALA A 232 0.00 -8.79 7.12
N GLY A 233 -0.17 -8.61 5.82
CA GLY A 233 0.24 -7.38 5.14
C GLY A 233 0.31 -7.54 3.64
N GLU A 234 0.60 -6.46 2.94
CA GLU A 234 0.86 -6.48 1.51
C GLU A 234 2.20 -7.16 1.20
N GLU A 235 2.20 -8.03 0.18
CA GLU A 235 3.38 -8.73 -0.33
C GLU A 235 4.57 -7.76 -0.46
N GLY A 236 5.73 -8.12 0.09
CA GLY A 236 6.90 -7.23 0.09
C GLY A 236 8.01 -7.69 1.01
N SER A 237 9.14 -6.98 0.94
CA SER A 237 10.39 -7.37 1.60
C SER A 237 10.31 -7.49 3.12
N ALA A 238 9.31 -6.87 3.75
CA ALA A 238 9.10 -7.00 5.20
C ALA A 238 8.84 -8.46 5.63
N PHE A 239 8.26 -9.28 4.76
CA PHE A 239 8.07 -10.71 5.06
C PHE A 239 9.40 -11.48 5.08
N HIS A 240 10.42 -11.05 4.34
CA HIS A 240 11.73 -11.73 4.36
C HIS A 240 12.48 -11.59 5.70
N THR A 241 12.07 -10.66 6.57
CA THR A 241 12.57 -10.55 7.94
C THR A 241 12.39 -11.86 8.72
N LEU A 242 11.41 -12.71 8.36
CA LEU A 242 11.22 -14.02 8.97
C LEU A 242 12.43 -14.95 8.83
N MET A 243 13.29 -14.74 7.82
CA MET A 243 14.52 -15.52 7.63
C MET A 243 15.50 -15.37 8.79
N LEU A 244 15.43 -14.24 9.51
CA LEU A 244 16.33 -13.92 10.61
C LEU A 244 15.85 -14.48 11.96
N LEU A 245 14.56 -14.81 12.08
CA LEU A 245 14.00 -15.38 13.31
C LEU A 245 14.40 -16.83 13.48
N LYS A 246 14.89 -17.17 14.66
CA LYS A 246 15.24 -18.54 15.05
C LYS A 246 14.00 -19.40 15.26
N ASP A 247 13.07 -18.95 16.11
CA ASP A 247 11.79 -19.61 16.35
C ASP A 247 10.68 -19.02 15.48
N VAL A 248 10.11 -19.87 14.63
CA VAL A 248 8.96 -19.55 13.77
C VAL A 248 7.78 -20.49 14.03
N THR A 249 7.84 -21.27 15.11
CA THR A 249 6.88 -22.32 15.44
C THR A 249 5.46 -21.76 15.57
N GLY A 250 4.53 -22.32 14.82
CA GLY A 250 3.11 -21.96 14.89
C GLY A 250 2.75 -20.59 14.33
N LYS A 251 3.70 -19.88 13.68
CA LYS A 251 3.43 -18.61 13.00
C LYS A 251 2.65 -18.85 11.70
N ARG A 252 1.64 -18.01 11.47
CA ARG A 252 0.83 -18.00 10.24
C ARG A 252 0.94 -16.66 9.53
N PHE A 253 1.13 -16.69 8.22
CA PHE A 253 1.33 -15.51 7.39
C PHE A 253 0.19 -15.35 6.39
N HIS A 254 -0.48 -14.20 6.40
CA HIS A 254 -1.49 -13.81 5.40
C HIS A 254 -0.90 -12.73 4.49
N ILE A 255 -0.57 -13.11 3.27
CA ILE A 255 0.13 -12.24 2.32
C ILE A 255 -0.86 -11.74 1.28
N LEU A 256 -1.16 -10.43 1.30
CA LEU A 256 -2.00 -9.81 0.28
C LEU A 256 -1.14 -9.55 -0.97
N ARG A 257 -1.44 -10.24 -2.07
CA ARG A 257 -0.72 -10.10 -3.33
C ARG A 257 -0.84 -8.67 -3.85
N ARG A 258 0.23 -8.14 -4.44
CA ARG A 258 0.21 -6.80 -5.04
C ARG A 258 -0.58 -6.78 -6.33
N HIS A 259 -0.19 -7.63 -7.29
CA HIS A 259 -0.80 -7.86 -8.59
C HIS A 259 -0.06 -9.01 -9.29
N GLY A 260 -0.72 -9.74 -10.18
CA GLY A 260 -0.08 -10.82 -10.94
C GLY A 260 0.29 -12.04 -10.10
N GLU A 261 1.19 -12.89 -10.60
CA GLU A 261 1.61 -14.12 -9.93
C GLU A 261 2.26 -13.88 -8.57
N GLU A 262 2.03 -14.81 -7.64
CA GLU A 262 2.69 -14.84 -6.33
C GLU A 262 4.21 -14.77 -6.47
N HIS A 263 4.87 -14.03 -5.58
CA HIS A 263 6.32 -13.96 -5.59
C HIS A 263 6.92 -15.28 -5.07
N ARG A 264 7.64 -16.05 -5.90
CA ARG A 264 8.14 -17.37 -5.47
C ARG A 264 9.15 -17.27 -4.33
N ASN A 265 9.91 -16.17 -4.21
CA ASN A 265 10.71 -15.92 -3.00
C ASN A 265 9.91 -16.01 -1.68
N MET A 266 8.62 -15.65 -1.66
CA MET A 266 7.80 -15.82 -0.45
C MET A 266 7.64 -17.30 -0.11
N HIS A 267 7.34 -18.13 -1.11
CA HIS A 267 7.27 -19.59 -0.99
C HIS A 267 8.63 -20.20 -0.64
N THR A 268 9.69 -19.84 -1.36
CA THR A 268 11.05 -20.34 -1.11
C THR A 268 11.49 -20.09 0.33
N VAL A 269 11.21 -18.90 0.87
CA VAL A 269 11.50 -18.58 2.27
C VAL A 269 10.53 -19.32 3.21
N GLY A 270 9.24 -19.36 2.89
CA GLY A 270 8.21 -19.99 3.70
C GLY A 270 8.45 -21.49 3.89
N ASP A 271 8.66 -22.21 2.79
CA ASP A 271 8.93 -23.65 2.74
C ASP A 271 10.20 -24.00 3.51
N ALA A 272 11.29 -23.24 3.31
CA ALA A 272 12.56 -23.50 3.97
C ALA A 272 12.52 -23.22 5.48
N ARG A 273 11.64 -22.32 5.92
CA ARG A 273 11.45 -21.98 7.34
C ARG A 273 10.30 -22.77 7.97
N GLY A 274 9.51 -23.50 7.19
CA GLY A 274 8.41 -24.34 7.68
C GLY A 274 7.25 -23.55 8.29
N VAL A 275 6.90 -22.40 7.70
CA VAL A 275 5.79 -21.56 8.19
C VAL A 275 4.54 -21.74 7.33
N ASP A 276 3.37 -21.53 7.93
CA ASP A 276 2.09 -21.54 7.21
C ASP A 276 1.90 -20.20 6.49
N GLN A 277 1.68 -20.24 5.17
CA GLN A 277 1.46 -19.07 4.34
C GLN A 277 0.16 -19.21 3.54
N THR A 278 -0.69 -18.20 3.65
CA THR A 278 -1.88 -18.05 2.80
C THR A 278 -1.76 -16.77 1.99
N PHE A 279 -1.87 -16.89 0.67
CA PHE A 279 -1.84 -15.78 -0.26
C PHE A 279 -3.25 -15.37 -0.64
N HIS A 280 -3.51 -14.06 -0.65
CA HIS A 280 -4.82 -13.50 -0.93
C HIS A 280 -4.75 -12.54 -2.11
N THR A 281 -5.79 -12.53 -2.93
CA THR A 281 -6.01 -11.50 -3.96
C THR A 281 -7.27 -10.75 -3.57
N LEU A 282 -7.20 -9.42 -3.60
CA LEU A 282 -8.39 -8.59 -3.39
C LEU A 282 -9.12 -8.44 -4.71
N GLU A 283 -10.39 -8.81 -4.76
CA GLU A 283 -11.21 -8.78 -5.96
C GLU A 283 -11.65 -7.35 -6.33
N HIS A 284 -11.85 -6.50 -5.32
CA HIS A 284 -12.43 -5.17 -5.51
C HIS A 284 -11.38 -4.06 -5.64
N GLU A 285 -10.09 -4.38 -5.51
CA GLU A 285 -9.04 -3.38 -5.63
C GLU A 285 -8.93 -2.83 -7.06
N ARG A 286 -8.52 -1.56 -7.17
CA ARG A 286 -8.19 -0.93 -8.44
C ARG A 286 -6.69 -0.78 -8.57
N VAL A 287 -6.08 -1.48 -9.53
CA VAL A 287 -4.69 -1.27 -9.92
C VAL A 287 -4.60 0.03 -10.74
N LEU A 288 -3.80 0.98 -10.29
CA LEU A 288 -3.54 2.25 -10.98
C LEU A 288 -2.33 2.15 -11.90
N ARG A 289 -1.28 1.47 -11.43
CA ARG A 289 -0.03 1.24 -12.17
C ARG A 289 0.53 -0.11 -11.79
N ALA A 290 1.01 -0.87 -12.76
CA ALA A 290 1.78 -2.08 -12.56
C ALA A 290 2.96 -2.12 -13.54
N GLU A 291 4.18 -2.07 -13.03
CA GLU A 291 5.41 -2.23 -13.79
C GLU A 291 6.30 -3.25 -13.08
N GLY A 292 6.31 -4.49 -13.58
CA GLY A 292 6.90 -5.62 -12.87
C GLY A 292 6.26 -5.78 -11.48
N ARG A 293 7.06 -5.64 -10.42
CA ARG A 293 6.63 -5.76 -9.01
C ARG A 293 6.34 -4.41 -8.34
N VAL A 294 6.46 -3.31 -9.08
CA VAL A 294 6.10 -1.96 -8.64
C VAL A 294 4.63 -1.75 -8.98
N VAL A 295 3.78 -1.82 -7.96
CA VAL A 295 2.32 -1.77 -8.11
C VAL A 295 1.76 -0.68 -7.21
N SER A 296 0.99 0.23 -7.79
CA SER A 296 0.20 1.24 -7.09
C SER A 296 -1.27 0.90 -7.24
N LYS A 297 -2.01 0.84 -6.14
CA LYS A 297 -3.42 0.42 -6.15
C LYS A 297 -4.25 1.18 -5.12
N LEU A 298 -5.56 0.99 -5.22
CA LEU A 298 -6.56 1.51 -4.29
C LEU A 298 -7.47 0.37 -3.85
N ASN A 299 -7.63 0.21 -2.54
CA ASN A 299 -8.67 -0.65 -2.00
C ASN A 299 -9.93 0.18 -1.68
N PRO A 300 -11.12 -0.13 -2.23
CA PRO A 300 -12.33 0.65 -1.99
C PRO A 300 -12.88 0.54 -0.56
N SER A 301 -12.58 -0.54 0.15
CA SER A 301 -12.98 -0.73 1.55
C SER A 301 -12.07 -1.72 2.27
N SER A 302 -11.90 -1.50 3.56
CA SER A 302 -11.26 -2.45 4.46
C SER A 302 -11.97 -3.80 4.58
N SER A 303 -13.26 -3.89 4.20
CA SER A 303 -14.13 -5.05 4.45
C SER A 303 -13.52 -6.36 3.97
N GLU A 304 -13.02 -6.41 2.73
CA GLU A 304 -12.46 -7.63 2.15
C GLU A 304 -11.23 -8.13 2.92
N ILE A 305 -10.32 -7.22 3.29
CA ILE A 305 -9.13 -7.56 4.09
C ILE A 305 -9.56 -8.08 5.47
N LEU A 306 -10.51 -7.42 6.12
CA LEU A 306 -10.98 -7.82 7.44
C LEU A 306 -11.67 -9.19 7.43
N ASP A 307 -12.40 -9.53 6.36
CA ASP A 307 -13.04 -10.83 6.18
C ASP A 307 -12.02 -11.94 5.94
N LEU A 308 -11.03 -11.71 5.07
CA LEU A 308 -9.93 -12.64 4.83
C LEU A 308 -9.13 -12.94 6.10
N LEU A 309 -8.99 -11.95 6.97
CA LEU A 309 -8.31 -12.05 8.25
C LEU A 309 -9.25 -12.49 9.40
N GLN A 310 -10.52 -12.80 9.09
CA GLN A 310 -11.52 -13.27 10.04
C GLN A 310 -11.70 -12.34 11.26
N VAL A 311 -11.56 -11.03 11.04
CA VAL A 311 -11.78 -10.01 12.06
C VAL A 311 -13.27 -9.95 12.37
N SER A 312 -13.63 -10.17 13.64
CA SER A 312 -15.02 -10.11 14.09
C SER A 312 -15.67 -8.77 13.73
N VAL A 313 -16.90 -8.83 13.23
CA VAL A 313 -17.70 -7.65 12.90
C VAL A 313 -18.30 -7.10 14.20
N PRO A 314 -17.95 -5.88 14.64
CA PRO A 314 -18.58 -5.26 15.79
C PRO A 314 -20.07 -5.01 15.51
N PRO A 315 -20.94 -5.04 16.54
CA PRO A 315 -22.34 -4.68 16.35
C PRO A 315 -22.45 -3.23 15.87
N ALA A 316 -23.34 -2.98 14.90
CA ALA A 316 -23.63 -1.64 14.43
C ALA A 316 -24.12 -0.75 15.58
N ARG A 317 -23.65 0.49 15.63
CA ARG A 317 -24.05 1.43 16.67
C ARG A 317 -25.48 1.87 16.45
N ALA A 318 -26.34 1.63 17.44
CA ALA A 318 -27.68 2.21 17.44
C ALA A 318 -27.59 3.73 17.63
N THR A 319 -27.62 4.48 16.52
CA THR A 319 -27.65 5.94 16.52
C THR A 319 -29.07 6.42 16.25
N ARG A 320 -29.56 7.35 17.08
CA ARG A 320 -30.84 8.01 16.80
C ARG A 320 -30.64 9.00 15.65
N PRO A 321 -31.50 8.99 14.62
CA PRO A 321 -31.42 9.96 13.53
C PRO A 321 -31.41 11.39 14.08
N SER A 322 -30.49 12.23 13.59
CA SER A 322 -30.53 13.65 13.89
C SER A 322 -31.72 14.31 13.17
N ARG A 323 -32.05 15.55 13.57
CA ARG A 323 -33.05 16.35 12.83
C ARG A 323 -32.70 16.53 11.35
N ALA A 324 -31.40 16.55 11.01
CA ALA A 324 -30.95 16.61 9.62
C ALA A 324 -31.21 15.30 8.88
N ASP A 325 -31.03 14.17 9.56
CA ASP A 325 -31.28 12.84 8.99
C ASP A 325 -32.78 12.59 8.79
N GLU A 326 -33.62 12.95 9.76
CA GLU A 326 -35.07 12.89 9.61
C GLU A 326 -35.57 13.73 8.43
N ALA A 327 -35.06 14.97 8.30
CA ALA A 327 -35.42 15.85 7.20
C ALA A 327 -34.96 15.29 5.83
N ALA A 328 -33.77 14.66 5.79
CA ALA A 328 -33.28 14.03 4.58
C ALA A 328 -34.10 12.78 4.20
N LEU A 329 -34.40 11.90 5.16
CA LEU A 329 -35.22 10.71 4.94
C LEU A 329 -36.62 11.05 4.42
N GLN A 330 -37.31 12.02 5.04
CA GLN A 330 -38.60 12.49 4.55
C GLN A 330 -38.52 13.12 3.14
N ALA A 331 -37.41 13.77 2.81
CA ALA A 331 -37.22 14.30 1.45
C ALA A 331 -36.95 13.20 0.43
N LEU A 332 -36.16 12.18 0.80
CA LEU A 332 -35.90 11.01 -0.04
C LEU A 332 -37.19 10.23 -0.31
N GLU A 333 -38.02 10.01 0.71
CA GLU A 333 -39.33 9.36 0.57
C GLU A 333 -40.23 10.10 -0.43
N ARG A 334 -40.28 11.44 -0.36
CA ARG A 334 -41.05 12.26 -1.30
C ARG A 334 -40.50 12.26 -2.73
N LEU A 335 -39.16 12.22 -2.87
CA LEU A 335 -38.50 12.16 -4.17
C LEU A 335 -38.66 10.78 -4.83
N GLY A 336 -38.61 9.72 -4.03
CA GLY A 336 -38.61 8.32 -4.47
C GLY A 336 -37.50 8.00 -5.48
N PRO A 337 -36.22 8.32 -5.21
CA PRO A 337 -35.13 8.04 -6.14
C PRO A 337 -34.93 6.53 -6.33
N ASN A 338 -34.56 6.13 -7.54
CA ASN A 338 -34.07 4.79 -7.83
C ASN A 338 -32.59 4.64 -7.45
N SER A 339 -31.78 5.71 -7.60
CA SER A 339 -30.36 5.72 -7.24
C SER A 339 -29.98 6.87 -6.31
N LEU A 340 -29.30 6.54 -5.20
CA LEU A 340 -28.81 7.48 -4.20
C LEU A 340 -27.30 7.35 -4.02
N LEU A 341 -26.61 8.49 -4.07
CA LEU A 341 -25.24 8.63 -3.57
C LEU A 341 -25.25 9.53 -2.32
N ASP A 342 -24.77 9.02 -1.19
CA ASP A 342 -24.56 9.80 0.04
C ASP A 342 -23.06 10.01 0.28
N THR A 343 -22.61 11.27 0.24
CA THR A 343 -21.18 11.59 0.35
C THR A 343 -20.88 12.35 1.64
N GLY A 344 -19.75 12.03 2.27
CA GLY A 344 -19.21 12.77 3.41
C GLY A 344 -19.94 12.52 4.74
N SER A 345 -20.93 11.62 4.79
CA SER A 345 -21.58 11.21 6.05
C SER A 345 -20.84 10.02 6.65
N ALA A 346 -20.40 10.12 7.90
CA ALA A 346 -19.79 8.99 8.62
C ALA A 346 -20.85 7.99 9.12
N SER A 347 -22.04 8.50 9.42
CA SER A 347 -23.19 7.69 9.82
C SER A 347 -23.94 7.15 8.61
N PRO A 348 -24.24 5.85 8.56
CA PRO A 348 -24.97 5.24 7.45
C PRO A 348 -26.50 5.41 7.56
N THR A 349 -27.00 6.09 8.59
CA THR A 349 -28.44 6.17 8.92
C THR A 349 -29.32 6.59 7.74
N VAL A 350 -28.93 7.63 6.99
CA VAL A 350 -29.76 8.16 5.90
C VAL A 350 -29.72 7.25 4.68
N VAL A 351 -28.55 6.71 4.31
CA VAL A 351 -28.44 5.80 3.17
C VAL A 351 -29.15 4.47 3.44
N LEU A 352 -29.09 3.95 4.68
CA LEU A 352 -29.79 2.74 5.09
C LEU A 352 -31.31 2.92 5.11
N GLY A 353 -31.79 4.09 5.56
CA GLY A 353 -33.23 4.40 5.60
C GLY A 353 -33.83 4.79 4.23
N SER A 354 -33.02 4.91 3.18
CA SER A 354 -33.49 5.23 1.84
C SER A 354 -34.14 4.01 1.16
N SER A 355 -35.25 4.23 0.46
CA SER A 355 -35.91 3.22 -0.36
C SER A 355 -35.33 3.07 -1.78
N ALA A 356 -34.22 3.74 -2.08
CA ALA A 356 -33.57 3.66 -3.40
C ALA A 356 -33.06 2.24 -3.67
N ALA A 357 -33.25 1.73 -4.90
CA ALA A 357 -32.76 0.41 -5.28
C ALA A 357 -31.23 0.36 -5.27
N VAL A 358 -30.60 1.39 -5.84
CA VAL A 358 -29.14 1.57 -5.85
C VAL A 358 -28.77 2.59 -4.77
N ARG A 359 -27.96 2.16 -3.79
CA ARG A 359 -27.50 3.01 -2.69
C ARG A 359 -25.99 2.90 -2.57
N VAL A 360 -25.32 4.03 -2.66
CA VAL A 360 -23.87 4.15 -2.54
C VAL A 360 -23.56 5.17 -1.46
N THR A 361 -22.60 4.87 -0.59
CA THR A 361 -22.07 5.84 0.37
C THR A 361 -20.55 5.91 0.30
N VAL A 362 -20.01 7.12 0.40
CA VAL A 362 -18.59 7.41 0.25
C VAL A 362 -18.12 8.27 1.41
N ASN A 363 -17.27 7.70 2.26
CA ASN A 363 -16.61 8.40 3.36
C ASN A 363 -15.36 7.61 3.78
N PRO A 364 -14.19 8.25 3.96
CA PRO A 364 -13.00 7.54 4.42
C PRO A 364 -13.11 6.98 5.86
N HIS A 365 -14.04 7.49 6.66
CA HIS A 365 -14.21 7.14 8.07
C HIS A 365 -15.70 6.95 8.40
N PHE A 366 -16.22 5.73 8.25
CA PHE A 366 -17.55 5.37 8.73
C PHE A 366 -17.55 5.10 10.24
N ASP A 367 -18.63 5.49 10.92
CA ASP A 367 -18.82 5.25 12.35
C ASP A 367 -18.94 3.76 12.69
N ASP A 368 -19.53 3.00 11.77
CA ASP A 368 -19.72 1.56 11.85
C ASP A 368 -18.73 0.82 10.93
N ASP A 369 -18.58 -0.48 11.17
CA ASP A 369 -17.99 -1.39 10.19
C ASP A 369 -18.98 -1.62 9.03
N PRO A 370 -18.61 -1.32 7.77
CA PRO A 370 -19.47 -1.58 6.61
C PRO A 370 -20.02 -3.00 6.56
N ARG A 371 -19.26 -3.98 7.08
CA ARG A 371 -19.65 -5.38 7.12
C ARG A 371 -20.85 -5.65 8.01
N ALA A 372 -21.13 -4.79 8.99
CA ALA A 372 -22.34 -4.87 9.81
C ALA A 372 -23.61 -4.59 8.99
N HIS A 373 -23.48 -4.03 7.80
CA HIS A 373 -24.57 -3.56 6.95
C HIS A 373 -24.69 -4.32 5.62
N VAL A 374 -24.01 -5.46 5.44
CA VAL A 374 -24.00 -6.22 4.16
C VAL A 374 -25.41 -6.57 3.67
N ALA A 375 -26.28 -7.00 4.59
CA ALA A 375 -27.68 -7.35 4.26
C ALA A 375 -28.50 -6.17 3.73
N SER A 376 -28.05 -4.93 3.92
CA SER A 376 -28.73 -3.74 3.41
C SER A 376 -28.59 -3.58 1.89
N GLY A 377 -27.56 -4.18 1.28
CA GLY A 377 -27.21 -4.00 -0.13
C GLY A 377 -26.65 -2.61 -0.47
N VAL A 378 -26.30 -1.80 0.53
CA VAL A 378 -25.61 -0.52 0.32
C VAL A 378 -24.15 -0.78 -0.04
N ALA A 379 -23.66 -0.12 -1.10
CA ALA A 379 -22.24 -0.15 -1.45
C ALA A 379 -21.49 0.92 -0.64
N PHE A 380 -20.58 0.48 0.22
CA PHE A 380 -19.73 1.34 1.04
C PHE A 380 -18.37 1.51 0.39
N PHE A 381 -17.94 2.76 0.22
CA PHE A 381 -16.60 3.12 -0.22
C PHE A 381 -15.90 3.92 0.87
N GLU A 382 -14.89 3.32 1.47
CA GLU A 382 -13.99 3.95 2.45
C GLU A 382 -12.90 4.72 1.74
N LEU A 383 -13.32 5.73 0.96
CA LEU A 383 -12.46 6.55 0.12
C LEU A 383 -12.81 8.02 0.31
N ASP A 384 -11.87 8.91 0.00
CA ASP A 384 -12.25 10.29 -0.29
C ASP A 384 -13.09 10.35 -1.58
N LEU A 385 -13.92 11.39 -1.65
CA LEU A 385 -14.88 11.53 -2.75
C LEU A 385 -14.21 11.70 -4.11
N ALA A 386 -13.03 12.34 -4.19
CA ALA A 386 -12.35 12.54 -5.46
C ALA A 386 -11.83 11.20 -6.00
N THR A 387 -11.21 10.40 -5.14
CA THR A 387 -10.72 9.06 -5.47
C THR A 387 -11.86 8.13 -5.90
N TYR A 388 -12.99 8.10 -5.18
CA TYR A 388 -14.17 7.34 -5.61
C TYR A 388 -14.63 7.78 -7.01
N VAL A 389 -14.81 9.08 -7.18
CA VAL A 389 -15.30 9.69 -8.42
C VAL A 389 -14.40 9.33 -9.59
N GLU A 390 -13.08 9.31 -9.40
CA GLU A 390 -12.09 9.03 -10.43
C GLU A 390 -11.99 7.55 -10.79
N HIS A 391 -11.97 6.67 -9.79
CA HIS A 391 -11.54 5.29 -9.99
C HIS A 391 -12.64 4.25 -9.84
N PHE A 392 -13.69 4.52 -9.07
CA PHE A 392 -14.72 3.54 -8.68
C PHE A 392 -16.13 3.90 -9.15
N HIS A 393 -16.30 5.07 -9.76
CA HIS A 393 -17.54 5.41 -10.42
C HIS A 393 -17.55 4.97 -11.88
N ASP A 394 -18.42 4.02 -12.22
CA ASP A 394 -18.63 3.61 -13.59
C ASP A 394 -19.44 4.66 -14.36
N ARG A 395 -18.95 5.04 -15.55
CA ARG A 395 -19.57 6.07 -16.40
C ARG A 395 -21.05 5.84 -16.80
N PRO A 396 -21.67 4.64 -16.78
CA PRO A 396 -23.12 4.49 -16.92
C PRO A 396 -23.92 4.74 -15.63
N GLN A 397 -23.32 4.60 -14.44
CA GLN A 397 -24.05 4.84 -13.19
C GLN A 397 -24.31 6.34 -13.06
N ARG A 398 -25.56 6.75 -12.89
CA ARG A 398 -25.93 8.13 -12.57
C ARG A 398 -26.93 8.12 -11.42
N PHE A 399 -26.83 9.13 -10.57
CA PHE A 399 -27.62 9.21 -9.34
C PHE A 399 -28.81 10.15 -9.51
N ASP A 400 -30.01 9.67 -9.17
CA ASP A 400 -31.22 10.48 -9.06
C ASP A 400 -31.08 11.54 -7.96
N VAL A 401 -30.49 11.13 -6.84
CA VAL A 401 -30.18 12.00 -5.71
C VAL A 401 -28.73 11.85 -5.31
N VAL A 402 -28.05 12.98 -5.15
CA VAL A 402 -26.74 13.07 -4.52
C VAL A 402 -26.89 13.87 -3.23
N ARG A 403 -26.78 13.22 -2.08
CA ARG A 403 -26.74 13.88 -0.77
C ARG A 403 -25.30 14.29 -0.48
N LEU A 404 -25.14 15.56 -0.11
CA LEU A 404 -23.86 16.15 0.25
C LEU A 404 -23.87 16.41 1.76
N SER A 405 -22.99 15.74 2.48
CA SER A 405 -22.76 15.95 3.90
C SER A 405 -21.38 16.58 4.10
N GLY A 406 -21.29 17.55 5.00
CA GLY A 406 -20.04 18.25 5.32
C GLY A 406 -20.24 19.23 6.47
N SER A 407 -19.18 19.47 7.24
CA SER A 407 -19.21 20.37 8.40
C SER A 407 -19.00 21.84 8.02
N SER A 408 -18.40 22.11 6.85
CA SER A 408 -18.09 23.45 6.37
C SER A 408 -18.73 23.77 5.02
N PHE A 409 -18.75 25.06 4.69
CA PHE A 409 -19.20 25.53 3.37
C PHE A 409 -18.29 24.99 2.26
N GLU A 410 -16.99 24.97 2.52
CA GLU A 410 -15.95 24.48 1.62
C GLU A 410 -16.12 23.00 1.30
N ASP A 411 -16.46 22.18 2.30
CA ASP A 411 -16.73 20.74 2.12
C ASP A 411 -17.90 20.52 1.18
N LEU A 412 -19.05 21.18 1.44
CA LEU A 412 -20.24 21.05 0.59
C LEU A 412 -19.98 21.53 -0.84
N MET A 413 -19.28 22.66 -1.01
CA MET A 413 -18.97 23.17 -2.35
C MET A 413 -17.98 22.29 -3.10
N ARG A 414 -16.98 21.72 -2.42
CA ARG A 414 -16.05 20.73 -3.00
C ARG A 414 -16.81 19.48 -3.44
N ALA A 415 -17.64 18.93 -2.56
CA ALA A 415 -18.44 17.75 -2.85
C ALA A 415 -19.44 17.98 -3.98
N PHE A 416 -20.11 19.13 -4.00
CA PHE A 416 -20.99 19.53 -5.11
C PHE A 416 -20.24 19.55 -6.43
N ARG A 417 -19.07 20.20 -6.49
CA ARG A 417 -18.27 20.30 -7.72
C ARG A 417 -17.83 18.93 -8.23
N ALA A 418 -17.34 18.06 -7.34
CA ALA A 418 -16.88 16.71 -7.66
C ALA A 418 -18.01 15.82 -8.17
N THR A 419 -19.21 15.97 -7.62
CA THR A 419 -20.36 15.08 -7.92
C THR A 419 -21.20 15.54 -9.12
N LYS A 420 -20.98 16.74 -9.67
CA LYS A 420 -21.72 17.23 -10.86
C LYS A 420 -21.75 16.19 -11.98
N ARG A 421 -20.63 15.51 -12.24
CA ARG A 421 -20.51 14.52 -13.34
C ARG A 421 -21.23 13.19 -13.07
N LEU A 422 -21.57 12.92 -11.81
CA LEU A 422 -22.27 11.71 -11.38
C LEU A 422 -23.80 11.85 -11.52
N GLY A 423 -24.30 13.06 -11.75
CA GLY A 423 -25.71 13.33 -11.96
C GLY A 423 -26.09 13.33 -13.45
N HIS A 424 -27.31 12.86 -13.74
CA HIS A 424 -28.01 13.05 -15.00
C HIS A 424 -28.80 14.39 -14.98
N PRO A 425 -29.52 14.76 -16.05
CA PRO A 425 -30.22 16.06 -16.12
C PRO A 425 -31.23 16.31 -14.99
N GLU A 426 -31.88 15.27 -14.46
CA GLU A 426 -32.92 15.38 -13.42
C GLU A 426 -32.38 15.19 -11.99
N THR A 427 -31.07 15.01 -11.84
CA THR A 427 -30.45 14.80 -10.52
C THR A 427 -30.75 15.93 -9.56
N THR A 428 -31.10 15.56 -8.33
CA THR A 428 -31.23 16.49 -7.21
C THR A 428 -30.02 16.36 -6.27
N TRP A 429 -29.26 17.44 -6.12
CA TRP A 429 -28.26 17.55 -5.06
C TRP A 429 -28.93 18.02 -3.78
N MET A 430 -28.89 17.21 -2.73
CA MET A 430 -29.43 17.55 -1.41
C MET A 430 -28.30 18.14 -0.56
N LEU A 431 -28.41 19.43 -0.22
CA LEU A 431 -27.37 20.18 0.49
C LEU A 431 -27.50 20.12 2.02
N GLY A 432 -28.64 19.62 2.51
CA GLY A 432 -28.93 19.54 3.94
C GLY A 432 -29.71 20.74 4.48
N ILE A 433 -29.62 20.92 5.80
CA ILE A 433 -30.35 21.94 6.56
C ILE A 433 -29.37 22.91 7.23
N GLY A 434 -29.88 24.04 7.75
CA GLY A 434 -29.08 24.99 8.53
C GLY A 434 -28.28 25.99 7.68
N GLU A 435 -27.43 26.77 8.35
CA GLU A 435 -26.75 27.92 7.75
C GLU A 435 -25.75 27.52 6.66
N VAL A 436 -24.95 26.48 6.89
CA VAL A 436 -23.93 26.01 5.94
C VAL A 436 -24.57 25.57 4.63
N ALA A 437 -25.65 24.77 4.70
CA ALA A 437 -26.42 24.35 3.53
C ALA A 437 -27.07 25.54 2.80
N ALA A 438 -27.55 26.53 3.56
CA ALA A 438 -28.16 27.73 3.01
C ALA A 438 -27.14 28.61 2.25
N ARG A 439 -25.92 28.76 2.79
CA ARG A 439 -24.79 29.43 2.11
C ARG A 439 -24.40 28.69 0.83
N ALA A 440 -24.26 27.37 0.89
CA ALA A 440 -23.97 26.54 -0.28
C ALA A 440 -25.04 26.70 -1.37
N ALA A 441 -26.32 26.72 -0.98
CA ALA A 441 -27.43 26.96 -1.89
C ALA A 441 -27.33 28.32 -2.62
N LEU A 442 -27.05 29.40 -1.89
CA LEU A 442 -26.85 30.71 -2.49
C LEU A 442 -25.64 30.74 -3.44
N ALA A 443 -24.52 30.13 -3.04
CA ALA A 443 -23.32 30.06 -3.86
C ALA A 443 -23.55 29.26 -5.15
N ILE A 444 -24.32 28.17 -5.09
CA ILE A 444 -24.71 27.41 -6.29
C ILE A 444 -25.63 28.24 -7.19
N GLN A 445 -26.58 28.97 -6.61
CA GLN A 445 -27.51 29.81 -7.35
C GLN A 445 -26.80 30.94 -8.12
N SER A 446 -25.74 31.52 -7.55
CA SER A 446 -24.98 32.65 -8.14
C SER A 446 -23.78 32.22 -8.99
N GLY A 447 -23.08 31.15 -8.62
CA GLY A 447 -21.82 30.73 -9.24
C GLY A 447 -21.86 29.49 -10.13
N HIS A 448 -23.01 28.84 -10.27
CA HIS A 448 -23.14 27.68 -11.13
C HIS A 448 -24.29 27.89 -12.15
N PRO A 449 -24.00 28.43 -13.35
CA PRO A 449 -25.02 28.92 -14.28
C PRO A 449 -25.99 27.84 -14.78
N HIS A 450 -25.58 26.57 -14.70
CA HIS A 450 -26.40 25.42 -15.08
C HIS A 450 -27.16 24.80 -13.90
N HIS A 451 -27.23 25.46 -12.75
CA HIS A 451 -27.92 24.93 -11.56
C HIS A 451 -28.84 25.97 -10.92
N VAL A 452 -29.92 25.51 -10.29
CA VAL A 452 -30.82 26.31 -9.44
C VAL A 452 -30.81 25.70 -8.07
N ALA A 453 -30.63 26.53 -7.05
CA ALA A 453 -30.92 26.14 -5.70
C ALA A 453 -32.37 26.46 -5.32
N ARG A 454 -32.99 25.59 -4.55
CA ARG A 454 -34.35 25.77 -4.02
C ARG A 454 -34.36 25.48 -2.53
N ARG A 455 -35.24 26.18 -1.82
CA ARG A 455 -35.59 25.86 -0.44
C ARG A 455 -36.90 25.08 -0.44
N VAL A 456 -36.89 23.91 0.20
CA VAL A 456 -38.02 23.00 0.32
C VAL A 456 -38.37 22.86 1.80
N LEU A 457 -39.66 22.89 2.13
CA LEU A 457 -40.13 22.65 3.49
C LEU A 457 -40.42 21.15 3.69
N VAL A 458 -39.68 20.54 4.61
CA VAL A 458 -39.90 19.18 5.09
C VAL A 458 -40.43 19.30 6.53
N GLY A 459 -41.74 19.14 6.69
CA GLY A 459 -42.44 19.60 7.89
C GLY A 459 -42.26 21.11 8.09
N ARG A 460 -41.66 21.50 9.22
CA ARG A 460 -41.30 22.90 9.54
C ARG A 460 -39.82 23.22 9.28
N THR A 461 -39.03 22.28 8.76
CA THR A 461 -37.59 22.41 8.59
C THR A 461 -37.25 22.77 7.14
N PRO A 462 -36.52 23.87 6.89
CA PRO A 462 -36.06 24.22 5.55
C PRO A 462 -34.88 23.32 5.14
N LEU A 463 -35.09 22.52 4.10
CA LEU A 463 -34.09 21.73 3.41
C LEU A 463 -33.67 22.46 2.13
N TYR A 464 -32.36 22.53 1.88
CA TYR A 464 -31.81 23.16 0.68
C TYR A 464 -31.41 22.09 -0.34
N ILE A 465 -31.80 22.30 -1.59
CA ILE A 465 -31.48 21.42 -2.71
C ILE A 465 -30.96 22.23 -3.89
N ALA A 466 -30.22 21.58 -4.78
CA ALA A 466 -29.87 22.10 -6.09
C ALA A 466 -30.28 21.12 -7.20
N ARG A 467 -30.62 21.65 -8.38
CA ARG A 467 -30.96 20.88 -9.59
C ARG A 467 -30.36 21.54 -10.81
N ARG A 468 -30.15 20.80 -11.90
CA ARG A 468 -29.72 21.40 -13.17
C ARG A 468 -30.81 22.30 -13.77
N ARG A 469 -30.41 23.40 -14.41
CA ARG A 469 -31.28 24.29 -15.20
C ARG A 469 -31.44 23.75 -16.62
N PRO A 470 -32.67 23.69 -17.14
CA PRO A 470 -32.90 23.78 -18.57
C PRO A 470 -32.67 25.24 -19.02
N GLY A 471 -31.56 25.54 -19.71
CA GLY A 471 -31.34 26.79 -20.47
C GLY A 471 -31.04 28.11 -19.72
N LYS A 472 -29.93 28.76 -20.15
CA LYS A 472 -29.40 30.15 -19.98
C LYS A 472 -28.89 30.72 -18.63
N LEU A 473 -27.81 31.50 -18.81
CA LEU A 473 -26.70 31.94 -17.92
C LEU A 473 -26.94 33.26 -17.15
N TRP A 474 -26.35 33.41 -15.95
CA TRP A 474 -26.16 34.68 -15.22
C TRP A 474 -24.85 34.70 -14.39
N ARG A 475 -24.37 35.91 -14.05
CA ARG A 475 -23.03 36.28 -13.54
C ARG A 475 -22.83 36.13 -12.02
N GLU A 476 -21.59 35.91 -11.61
CA GLU A 476 -21.06 35.68 -10.25
C GLU A 476 -20.78 36.94 -9.40
N ALA A 477 -20.94 36.80 -8.07
CA ALA A 477 -20.22 37.55 -7.02
C ALA A 477 -20.26 36.78 -5.64
N SER A 478 -19.26 37.05 -4.78
CA SER A 478 -18.83 36.31 -3.58
C SER A 478 -19.92 36.10 -2.50
N VAL A 479 -20.16 34.83 -2.13
CA VAL A 479 -21.14 34.38 -1.10
C VAL A 479 -20.45 33.94 0.21
N ALA A 480 -19.14 33.70 0.18
CA ALA A 480 -18.40 33.19 1.33
C ALA A 480 -18.32 34.22 2.48
N GLU A 481 -18.36 35.52 2.16
CA GLU A 481 -18.10 36.62 3.11
C GLU A 481 -19.36 37.16 3.81
N LEU A 482 -20.55 36.64 3.49
CA LEU A 482 -21.82 37.11 4.06
C LEU A 482 -21.94 36.79 5.57
N SER A 483 -22.53 37.69 6.36
CA SER A 483 -22.89 37.40 7.75
C SER A 483 -24.12 36.50 7.87
N GLY A 484 -24.33 35.83 9.01
CA GLY A 484 -25.44 34.88 9.20
C GLY A 484 -26.84 35.51 9.02
N SER A 485 -27.01 36.78 9.40
CA SER A 485 -28.25 37.53 9.19
C SER A 485 -28.50 37.85 7.71
N GLU A 486 -27.44 38.12 6.94
CA GLU A 486 -27.51 38.37 5.51
C GLU A 486 -27.86 37.10 4.73
N VAL A 487 -27.30 35.96 5.11
CA VAL A 487 -27.68 34.64 4.57
C VAL A 487 -29.16 34.36 4.84
N ALA A 488 -29.63 34.59 6.07
CA ALA A 488 -31.04 34.41 6.41
C ALA A 488 -31.98 35.32 5.60
N ARG A 489 -31.56 36.56 5.32
CA ARG A 489 -32.31 37.50 4.47
C ARG A 489 -32.31 37.07 3.00
N GLN A 490 -31.16 36.73 2.44
CA GLN A 490 -31.02 36.38 1.02
C GLN A 490 -31.68 35.03 0.69
N THR A 491 -31.63 34.06 1.60
CA THR A 491 -32.27 32.75 1.41
C THR A 491 -33.80 32.79 1.41
N ARG A 492 -34.44 33.87 1.93
CA ARG A 492 -35.89 34.07 1.80
C ARG A 492 -36.32 34.25 0.34
N TRP A 493 -35.42 34.73 -0.52
CA TRP A 493 -35.64 34.94 -1.94
C TRP A 493 -35.36 33.70 -2.80
N LEU A 494 -34.81 32.62 -2.23
CA LEU A 494 -34.73 31.35 -2.95
C LEU A 494 -36.16 30.83 -3.22
N PRO A 495 -36.48 30.47 -4.46
CA PRO A 495 -37.83 30.06 -4.81
C PRO A 495 -38.23 28.81 -4.01
N LEU A 496 -39.46 28.82 -3.49
CA LEU A 496 -40.05 27.63 -2.88
C LEU A 496 -40.15 26.52 -3.92
N GLY A 497 -39.51 25.40 -3.62
CA GLY A 497 -39.59 24.19 -4.44
C GLY A 497 -40.66 23.24 -3.94
N ARG A 498 -41.25 22.46 -4.84
CA ARG A 498 -41.90 21.19 -4.49
C ARG A 498 -40.95 20.05 -4.86
N LEU A 499 -40.80 19.07 -3.98
CA LEU A 499 -40.23 17.78 -4.36
C LEU A 499 -41.28 17.09 -5.23
N ARG A 500 -40.99 16.96 -6.52
CA ARG A 500 -41.77 16.12 -7.42
C ARG A 500 -41.20 14.72 -7.36
N ARG A 501 -42.08 13.72 -7.33
CA ARG A 501 -41.69 12.31 -7.44
C ARG A 501 -40.92 12.13 -8.75
N LEU A 502 -39.76 11.50 -8.68
CA LEU A 502 -39.00 11.15 -9.87
C LEU A 502 -39.76 10.05 -10.63
N HIS A 503 -39.93 10.24 -11.94
CA HIS A 503 -40.62 9.25 -12.77
C HIS A 503 -39.73 8.00 -12.90
N ARG A 504 -40.28 6.83 -12.60
CA ARG A 504 -39.63 5.55 -12.95
C ARG A 504 -39.58 5.46 -14.47
N GLN A 505 -38.40 5.57 -15.06
CA GLN A 505 -38.19 5.02 -16.39
C GLN A 505 -37.85 3.55 -16.17
N ASP A 506 -38.75 2.66 -16.60
CA ASP A 506 -38.42 1.23 -16.67
C ASP A 506 -37.25 1.06 -17.65
N PRO A 507 -36.20 0.28 -17.30
CA PRO A 507 -35.13 -0.01 -18.23
C PRO A 507 -35.67 -0.92 -19.34
N SER A 508 -35.71 -0.41 -20.57
CA SER A 508 -35.87 -1.20 -21.80
C SER A 508 -34.57 -1.87 -22.19
#